data_AF-A0A933K4F5-F1
#
_entry.id   AF-A0A933K4F5-F1
#
_cell.length_a   1.000
_cell.length_b   1.000
_cell.length_c   1.000
_cell.angle_alpha   90.00
_cell.angle_beta   90.00
_cell.angle_gamma   90.00
#
_symmetry.space_group_name_H-M   'P 1'
#
loop_
_entity.id
_entity.type
_entity.pdbx_description
1 polymer ?
#
loop_
_entity_poly.entity_id
_entity_poly.type
_entity_poly.pdbx_seq_one_letter_code
_entity_poly.pdbx_strand_id
1 'polypeptide(L)'
;MTAPPPQTPPPGERDERPVEIWPAAIVLLVTVALTWPLGSKLSSAIPAYTRALDEDLLSNIWSVWWARSALLEGRGSLLFTRYMLHPDGVTLTMSAIAPSVTAALAPIAGLFPGIAGVFVAWNLNVLATFFLSGLGGYLLTRRVVGSPWAALAGGLIFAFSPYRYDHLRHVDLSCTQWLPFVFWTLLGRLEGGGWHWTGRSGWPGSAR
;
A
#
# COMPACT_ATOMS: atom_id res chain seq x y z
N MET A 1 28.76 -24.52 -45.25
CA MET A 1 28.60 -24.80 -43.80
C MET A 1 27.86 -23.63 -43.19
N THR A 2 26.54 -23.75 -43.04
CA THR A 2 25.68 -22.73 -42.43
C THR A 2 25.81 -22.80 -40.92
N ALA A 3 26.09 -21.67 -40.28
CA ALA A 3 26.15 -21.58 -38.82
C ALA A 3 24.78 -21.99 -38.22
N PRO A 4 24.77 -22.73 -37.10
CA PRO A 4 23.53 -23.10 -36.45
C PRO A 4 22.79 -21.83 -35.97
N PRO A 5 21.45 -21.82 -36.02
CA PRO A 5 20.66 -20.68 -35.58
C PRO A 5 20.90 -20.36 -34.10
N PRO A 6 20.79 -19.09 -33.68
CA PRO A 6 20.97 -18.69 -32.29
C PRO A 6 19.93 -19.41 -31.41
N GLN A 7 20.42 -20.14 -30.41
CA GLN A 7 19.57 -20.81 -29.44
C GLN A 7 18.90 -19.76 -28.56
N THR A 8 17.57 -19.73 -28.57
CA THR A 8 16.80 -18.97 -27.58
C THR A 8 17.07 -19.56 -26.20
N PRO A 9 17.42 -18.75 -25.18
CA PRO A 9 17.61 -19.26 -23.83
C PRO A 9 16.32 -19.93 -23.34
N PRO A 10 16.42 -21.04 -22.59
CA PRO A 10 15.25 -21.76 -22.11
C PRO A 10 14.36 -20.87 -21.23
N PRO A 11 13.04 -21.07 -21.22
CA PRO A 11 12.14 -20.27 -20.41
C PRO A 11 12.45 -20.48 -18.92
N GLY A 12 12.97 -19.43 -18.29
CA GLY A 12 13.01 -19.16 -16.85
C GLY A 12 13.05 -20.36 -15.92
N GLU A 13 14.25 -20.74 -15.48
CA GLU A 13 14.44 -21.24 -14.13
C GLU A 13 13.85 -20.20 -13.16
N ARG A 14 12.64 -20.47 -12.66
CA ARG A 14 12.10 -19.71 -11.54
C ARG A 14 13.07 -19.97 -10.40
N ASP A 15 13.66 -18.92 -9.84
CA ASP A 15 14.52 -19.00 -8.66
C ASP A 15 13.73 -19.72 -7.55
N GLU A 16 13.90 -21.04 -7.39
CA GLU A 16 13.15 -21.92 -6.47
C GLU A 16 13.59 -21.72 -5.00
N ARG A 17 14.04 -20.50 -4.67
CA ARG A 17 14.43 -20.19 -3.30
C ARG A 17 13.19 -20.27 -2.40
N PRO A 18 13.27 -21.01 -1.29
CA PRO A 18 12.16 -21.07 -0.34
C PRO A 18 11.79 -19.66 0.10
N VAL A 19 10.48 -19.38 0.15
CA VAL A 19 9.97 -18.09 0.63
C VAL A 19 10.38 -17.93 2.08
N GLU A 20 11.35 -17.04 2.32
CA GLU A 20 11.82 -16.72 3.66
C GLU A 20 10.71 -15.97 4.43
N ILE A 21 10.12 -16.61 5.44
CA ILE A 21 9.03 -16.02 6.25
C ILE A 21 9.55 -15.14 7.40
N TRP A 22 10.81 -15.33 7.80
CA TRP A 22 11.40 -14.66 8.95
C TRP A 22 11.46 -13.12 8.80
N PRO A 23 11.70 -12.49 7.63
CA PRO A 23 11.71 -11.04 7.52
C PRO A 23 10.32 -10.46 7.75
N ALA A 24 9.29 -11.12 7.21
CA ALA A 24 7.90 -10.72 7.42
C ALA A 24 7.53 -10.81 8.92
N ALA A 25 7.94 -11.88 9.61
CA ALA A 25 7.71 -11.99 11.06
C ALA A 25 8.37 -10.86 11.84
N ILE A 26 9.63 -10.50 11.54
CA ILE A 26 10.33 -9.40 12.21
C ILE A 26 9.64 -8.06 11.91
N VAL A 27 9.32 -7.78 10.65
CA VAL A 27 8.64 -6.52 10.27
C VAL A 27 7.28 -6.41 10.97
N LEU A 28 6.53 -7.51 11.11
CA LEU A 28 5.27 -7.53 11.85
C LEU A 28 5.49 -7.22 13.34
N LEU A 29 6.44 -7.88 13.98
CA LEU A 29 6.76 -7.64 15.39
C LEU A 29 7.19 -6.19 15.64
N VAL A 30 8.06 -5.66 14.79
CA VAL A 30 8.51 -4.26 14.89
C VAL A 30 7.34 -3.30 14.62
N THR A 31 6.46 -3.61 13.67
CA THR A 31 5.24 -2.82 13.42
C THR A 31 4.38 -2.73 14.67
N VAL A 32 4.08 -3.86 15.31
CA VAL A 32 3.26 -3.88 16.54
C VAL A 32 3.95 -3.15 17.69
N ALA A 33 5.27 -3.36 17.85
CA ALA A 33 6.04 -2.73 18.93
C ALA A 33 6.13 -1.20 18.76
N LEU A 34 6.47 -0.72 17.57
CA LEU A 34 6.67 0.71 17.31
C LEU A 34 5.37 1.51 17.10
N THR A 35 4.24 0.82 16.91
CA THR A 35 2.91 1.44 16.88
C THR A 35 2.17 1.27 18.20
N TRP A 36 2.78 0.66 19.22
CA TRP A 36 2.16 0.50 20.53
C TRP A 36 1.73 1.87 21.10
N PRO A 37 0.52 2.01 21.68
CA PRO A 37 -0.43 0.98 22.10
C PRO A 37 -1.50 0.58 21.05
N LEU A 38 -1.33 0.91 19.77
CA LEU A 38 -2.36 0.69 18.74
C LEU A 38 -2.85 -0.78 18.68
N GLY A 39 -1.92 -1.73 18.77
CA GLY A 39 -2.24 -3.17 18.75
C GLY A 39 -3.15 -3.64 19.90
N SER A 40 -3.16 -2.97 21.05
CA SER A 40 -4.05 -3.30 22.18
C SER A 40 -5.35 -2.48 22.20
N LYS A 41 -5.44 -1.41 21.41
CA LYS A 41 -6.57 -0.47 21.41
C LYS A 41 -7.30 -0.40 20.07
N LEU A 42 -7.30 -1.50 19.31
CA LEU A 42 -7.86 -1.58 17.95
C LEU A 42 -9.31 -1.10 17.84
N SER A 43 -10.15 -1.32 18.85
CA SER A 43 -11.57 -0.96 18.83
C SER A 43 -11.93 0.29 19.64
N SER A 44 -10.96 0.89 20.34
CA SER A 44 -11.23 1.86 21.40
C SER A 44 -10.43 3.16 21.30
N ALA A 45 -9.39 3.21 20.47
CA ALA A 45 -8.60 4.41 20.24
C ALA A 45 -8.22 4.57 18.77
N ILE A 46 -8.00 5.81 18.37
CA ILE A 46 -7.49 6.18 17.06
C ILE A 46 -6.12 6.84 17.27
N PRO A 47 -5.07 6.44 16.54
CA PRO A 47 -3.75 7.04 16.67
C PRO A 47 -3.76 8.51 16.23
N ALA A 48 -2.92 9.32 16.87
CA ALA A 48 -2.74 10.75 16.57
C ALA A 48 -3.98 11.65 16.73
N TYR A 49 -5.09 11.13 17.27
CA TYR A 49 -6.28 11.92 17.57
C TYR A 49 -6.01 12.89 18.73
N THR A 50 -5.93 14.18 18.43
CA THR A 50 -6.00 15.30 19.36
C THR A 50 -7.16 16.21 18.99
N ARG A 51 -8.19 16.26 19.85
CA ARG A 51 -9.50 16.94 19.71
C ARG A 51 -9.57 18.29 18.98
N ALA A 52 -8.46 18.99 18.77
CA ALA A 52 -8.38 20.32 18.18
C ALA A 52 -8.07 20.38 16.67
N LEU A 53 -7.55 19.33 16.01
CA LEU A 53 -6.99 19.43 14.64
C LEU A 53 -7.13 18.15 13.78
N ASP A 54 -8.25 17.41 13.88
CA ASP A 54 -8.41 16.08 13.24
C ASP A 54 -9.54 15.97 12.20
N GLU A 55 -9.91 17.07 11.54
CA GLU A 55 -11.01 17.06 10.57
C GLU A 55 -10.79 16.04 9.44
N ASP A 56 -9.57 15.97 8.90
CA ASP A 56 -9.20 15.02 7.85
C ASP A 56 -9.22 13.56 8.33
N LEU A 57 -8.74 13.32 9.55
CA LEU A 57 -8.72 11.99 10.18
C LEU A 57 -10.14 11.48 10.41
N LEU A 58 -11.01 12.35 10.96
CA LEU A 58 -12.41 12.00 11.20
C LEU A 58 -13.20 11.83 9.89
N SER A 59 -12.91 12.64 8.87
CA SER A 59 -13.49 12.47 7.53
C SER A 59 -13.15 11.09 6.96
N ASN A 60 -11.89 10.67 7.06
CA ASN A 60 -11.45 9.35 6.62
C ASN A 60 -12.11 8.19 7.39
N ILE A 61 -12.24 8.31 8.71
CA ILE A 61 -12.95 7.31 9.52
C ILE A 61 -14.43 7.26 9.16
N TRP A 62 -15.05 8.43 8.93
CA TRP A 62 -16.41 8.50 8.42
C TRP A 62 -16.53 7.81 7.06
N SER A 63 -15.54 7.96 6.17
CA SER A 63 -15.52 7.27 4.88
C SER A 63 -15.50 5.74 5.02
N VAL A 64 -14.81 5.17 6.01
CA VAL A 64 -14.88 3.73 6.31
C VAL A 64 -16.27 3.32 6.80
N TRP A 65 -16.87 4.11 7.69
CA TRP A 65 -18.26 3.89 8.12
C TRP A 65 -19.23 3.96 6.95
N TRP A 66 -19.08 4.96 6.07
CA TRP A 66 -19.93 5.14 4.90
C TRP A 66 -19.79 3.98 3.93
N ALA A 67 -18.57 3.49 3.68
CA ALA A 67 -18.35 2.33 2.84
C ALA A 67 -19.04 1.08 3.38
N ARG A 68 -18.94 0.82 4.69
CA ARG A 68 -19.72 -0.24 5.35
C ARG A 68 -21.22 -0.04 5.13
N SER A 69 -21.74 1.14 5.42
CA SER A 69 -23.18 1.44 5.33
C SER A 69 -23.72 1.35 3.89
N ALA A 70 -22.98 1.84 2.90
CA ALA A 70 -23.38 1.79 1.50
C ALA A 70 -23.30 0.36 0.94
N LEU A 71 -22.19 -0.35 1.20
CA LEU A 71 -21.92 -1.65 0.57
C LEU A 71 -22.57 -2.84 1.28
N LEU A 72 -22.66 -2.81 2.62
CA LEU A 72 -23.15 -3.94 3.40
C LEU A 72 -24.57 -3.74 3.94
N GLU A 73 -24.97 -2.48 4.17
CA GLU A 73 -26.27 -2.16 4.76
C GLU A 73 -27.26 -1.59 3.71
N GLY A 74 -26.82 -1.44 2.46
CA GLY A 74 -27.67 -0.99 1.34
C GLY A 74 -28.15 0.46 1.47
N ARG A 75 -27.46 1.31 2.23
CA ARG A 75 -27.90 2.69 2.55
C ARG A 75 -27.68 3.72 1.44
N GLY A 76 -27.14 3.31 0.29
CA GLY A 76 -26.91 4.20 -0.84
C GLY A 76 -25.78 3.72 -1.75
N SER A 77 -25.21 4.67 -2.51
CA SER A 77 -24.02 4.44 -3.34
C SER A 77 -22.76 4.83 -2.59
N LEU A 78 -21.66 4.11 -2.78
CA LEU A 78 -20.37 4.45 -2.19
C LEU A 78 -19.94 5.89 -2.53
N LEU A 79 -20.28 6.37 -3.73
CA LEU A 79 -19.87 7.67 -4.25
C LEU A 79 -20.92 8.78 -4.09
N PHE A 80 -22.03 8.55 -3.41
CA PHE A 80 -23.06 9.57 -3.19
C PHE A 80 -23.74 9.39 -1.84
N THR A 81 -23.79 10.47 -1.04
CA THR A 81 -24.43 10.44 0.28
C THR A 81 -25.47 11.54 0.44
N ARG A 82 -26.55 11.26 1.17
CA ARG A 82 -27.52 12.27 1.63
C ARG A 82 -27.30 12.72 3.08
N TYR A 83 -26.28 12.16 3.74
CA TYR A 83 -25.92 12.55 5.11
C TYR A 83 -25.20 13.90 5.15
N MET A 84 -24.67 14.36 4.02
CA MET A 84 -24.07 15.68 3.86
C MET A 84 -24.95 16.52 2.93
N LEU A 85 -25.09 17.82 3.23
CA LEU A 85 -25.91 18.77 2.45
C LEU A 85 -27.37 18.31 2.28
N HIS A 86 -27.99 17.86 3.37
CA HIS A 86 -29.40 17.46 3.37
C HIS A 86 -30.31 18.65 3.00
N PRO A 87 -31.37 18.46 2.18
CA PRO A 87 -31.89 17.19 1.64
C PRO A 87 -31.26 16.73 0.32
N ASP A 88 -30.53 17.60 -0.37
CA ASP A 88 -30.09 17.37 -1.74
C ASP A 88 -29.03 16.27 -1.83
N GLY A 89 -28.13 16.20 -0.84
CA GLY A 89 -27.01 15.27 -0.84
C GLY A 89 -25.81 15.79 -1.62
N VAL A 90 -24.74 15.00 -1.65
CA VAL A 90 -23.49 15.36 -2.33
C VAL A 90 -22.83 14.15 -2.96
N THR A 91 -22.19 14.37 -4.11
CA THR A 91 -21.29 13.40 -4.72
C THR A 91 -19.93 13.38 -4.02
N LEU A 92 -19.39 12.20 -3.82
CA LEU A 92 -18.10 11.95 -3.19
C LEU A 92 -17.01 11.65 -4.23
N THR A 93 -17.29 11.75 -5.53
CA THR A 93 -16.33 11.45 -6.61
C THR A 93 -15.05 12.28 -6.52
N MET A 94 -15.15 13.55 -6.10
CA MET A 94 -14.01 14.46 -5.94
C MET A 94 -13.60 14.63 -4.46
N SER A 95 -14.15 13.80 -3.57
CA SER A 95 -13.80 13.81 -2.15
C SER A 95 -12.63 12.86 -1.87
N ALA A 96 -11.93 13.07 -0.76
CA ALA A 96 -10.86 12.20 -0.28
C ALA A 96 -11.37 10.85 0.30
N ILE A 97 -12.49 10.30 -0.19
CA ILE A 97 -13.10 9.05 0.31
C ILE A 97 -12.25 7.80 0.04
N ALA A 98 -11.23 7.88 -0.82
CA ALA A 98 -10.36 6.77 -1.21
C ALA A 98 -11.16 5.47 -1.45
N PRO A 99 -12.07 5.43 -2.44
CA PRO A 99 -13.15 4.45 -2.50
C PRO A 99 -12.66 3.01 -2.63
N SER A 100 -11.49 2.78 -3.23
CA SER A 100 -10.85 1.46 -3.29
C SER A 100 -10.42 0.96 -1.92
N VAL A 101 -9.83 1.82 -1.08
CA VAL A 101 -9.38 1.48 0.27
C VAL A 101 -10.59 1.27 1.18
N THR A 102 -11.53 2.21 1.18
CA THR A 102 -12.69 2.14 2.06
C THR A 102 -13.64 1.00 1.71
N ALA A 103 -13.79 0.66 0.42
CA ALA A 103 -14.49 -0.55 0.01
C ALA A 103 -13.81 -1.83 0.51
N ALA A 104 -12.46 -1.90 0.45
CA ALA A 104 -11.71 -3.05 0.97
C ALA A 104 -11.83 -3.20 2.50
N LEU A 105 -12.00 -2.09 3.22
CA LEU A 105 -12.19 -2.07 4.67
C LEU A 105 -13.63 -2.38 5.11
N ALA A 106 -14.63 -2.20 4.23
CA ALA A 106 -16.04 -2.38 4.58
C ALA A 106 -16.36 -3.77 5.19
N PRO A 107 -15.89 -4.91 4.64
CA PRO A 107 -16.12 -6.23 5.26
C PRO A 107 -15.56 -6.33 6.68
N ILE A 108 -14.35 -5.81 6.91
CA ILE A 108 -13.70 -5.80 8.23
C ILE A 108 -14.52 -4.94 9.19
N ALA A 109 -14.98 -3.77 8.74
CA ALA A 109 -15.82 -2.88 9.52
C ALA A 109 -17.18 -3.51 9.86
N GLY A 110 -17.67 -4.44 9.04
CA GLY A 110 -18.90 -5.21 9.26
C GLY A 110 -18.75 -6.38 10.24
N LEU A 111 -17.53 -6.83 10.56
CA LEU A 111 -17.31 -7.96 11.48
C LEU A 111 -17.73 -7.68 12.92
N PHE A 112 -17.72 -6.40 13.31
CA PHE A 112 -18.09 -5.97 14.67
C PHE A 112 -19.24 -4.97 14.63
N PRO A 113 -20.14 -5.00 15.62
CA PRO A 113 -21.26 -4.08 15.69
C PRO A 113 -20.80 -2.65 16.01
N GLY A 114 -21.57 -1.67 15.53
CA GLY A 114 -21.38 -0.25 15.84
C GLY A 114 -20.04 0.32 15.37
N ILE A 115 -19.61 1.38 16.06
CA ILE A 115 -18.39 2.13 15.71
C ILE A 115 -17.10 1.33 15.95
N ALA A 116 -17.13 0.34 16.84
CA ALA A 116 -15.98 -0.50 17.15
C ALA A 116 -15.44 -1.20 15.89
N GLY A 117 -16.31 -1.69 15.00
CA GLY A 117 -15.89 -2.30 13.74
C GLY A 117 -15.16 -1.34 12.82
N VAL A 118 -15.64 -0.09 12.74
CA VAL A 118 -15.00 0.97 11.95
C VAL A 118 -13.60 1.27 12.49
N PHE A 119 -13.44 1.36 13.81
CA PHE A 119 -12.14 1.60 14.43
C PHE A 119 -11.18 0.43 14.22
N VAL A 120 -11.66 -0.80 14.34
CA VAL A 120 -10.85 -2.00 14.04
C VAL A 120 -10.37 -1.97 12.59
N ALA A 121 -11.26 -1.73 11.63
CA ALA A 121 -10.90 -1.66 10.23
C ALA A 121 -9.88 -0.55 9.94
N TRP A 122 -10.08 0.64 10.51
CA TRP A 122 -9.15 1.76 10.40
C TRP A 122 -7.77 1.46 10.98
N ASN A 123 -7.71 0.94 12.20
CA ASN A 123 -6.45 0.65 12.88
C ASN A 123 -5.70 -0.51 12.22
N LEU A 124 -6.41 -1.52 11.71
CA LEU A 124 -5.80 -2.56 10.88
C LEU A 124 -5.25 -2.00 9.57
N ASN A 125 -5.94 -1.04 8.95
CA ASN A 125 -5.40 -0.34 7.77
C ASN A 125 -4.09 0.37 8.10
N VAL A 126 -4.05 1.13 9.20
CA VAL A 126 -2.83 1.82 9.66
C VAL A 126 -1.69 0.82 9.85
N LEU A 127 -1.90 -0.27 10.61
CA LEU A 127 -0.90 -1.32 10.81
C LEU A 127 -0.45 -1.97 9.50
N ALA A 128 -1.40 -2.25 8.61
CA ALA A 128 -1.11 -2.82 7.30
C ALA A 128 -0.22 -1.90 6.46
N THR A 129 -0.42 -0.57 6.51
CA THR A 129 0.45 0.36 5.79
C THR A 129 1.90 0.25 6.25
N PHE A 130 2.17 0.20 7.56
CA PHE A 130 3.54 0.07 8.09
C PHE A 130 4.15 -1.28 7.73
N PHE A 131 3.39 -2.37 7.96
CA PHE A 131 3.84 -3.72 7.68
C PHE A 131 4.18 -3.92 6.19
N LEU A 132 3.26 -3.55 5.29
CA LEU A 132 3.45 -3.70 3.85
C LEU A 132 4.60 -2.82 3.34
N SER A 133 4.79 -1.63 3.91
CA SER A 133 5.93 -0.78 3.56
C SER A 133 7.26 -1.40 3.95
N GLY A 134 7.32 -2.03 5.14
CA GLY A 134 8.53 -2.71 5.60
C GLY A 134 8.84 -3.94 4.76
N LEU A 135 7.81 -4.72 4.43
CA LEU A 135 7.94 -5.89 3.59
C LEU A 135 8.33 -5.52 2.16
N GLY A 136 7.66 -4.52 1.56
CA GLY A 136 7.99 -4.03 0.23
C GLY A 136 9.39 -3.43 0.17
N GLY A 137 9.76 -2.64 1.17
CA GLY A 137 11.12 -2.07 1.30
C GLY A 137 12.19 -3.14 1.47
N TYR A 138 11.91 -4.20 2.22
CA TYR A 138 12.76 -5.39 2.31
C TYR A 138 12.94 -6.03 0.94
N LEU A 139 11.86 -6.33 0.21
CA LEU A 139 11.95 -6.98 -1.11
C LEU A 139 12.73 -6.13 -2.11
N LEU A 140 12.46 -4.82 -2.16
CA LEU A 140 13.16 -3.89 -3.03
C LEU A 140 14.66 -3.84 -2.71
N THR A 141 15.01 -3.68 -1.44
CA THR A 141 16.41 -3.58 -1.00
C THR A 141 17.13 -4.92 -1.17
N ARG A 142 16.45 -6.05 -0.94
CA ARG A 142 16.97 -7.41 -1.16
C ARG A 142 17.37 -7.60 -2.62
N ARG A 143 16.57 -7.07 -3.55
CA ARG A 143 16.85 -7.13 -4.98
C ARG A 143 18.08 -6.31 -5.38
N VAL A 144 18.21 -5.09 -4.85
CA VAL A 144 19.29 -4.17 -5.21
C VAL A 144 20.62 -4.51 -4.52
N VAL A 145 20.58 -4.83 -3.23
CA VAL A 145 21.78 -5.00 -2.39
C VAL A 145 22.19 -6.47 -2.26
N GLY A 146 21.24 -7.40 -2.42
CA GLY A 146 21.52 -8.84 -2.34
C GLY A 146 21.83 -9.36 -0.92
N SER A 147 21.91 -8.51 0.12
CA SER A 147 22.12 -8.93 1.52
C SER A 147 20.79 -8.93 2.30
N PRO A 148 20.46 -10.01 3.06
CA PRO A 148 19.17 -10.11 3.75
C PRO A 148 19.07 -9.14 4.93
N TRP A 149 20.16 -8.94 5.67
CA TRP A 149 20.19 -8.03 6.81
C TRP A 149 20.19 -6.56 6.38
N ALA A 150 20.92 -6.22 5.32
CA ALA A 150 20.86 -4.88 4.74
C ALA A 150 19.45 -4.59 4.19
N ALA A 151 18.81 -5.59 3.59
CA ALA A 151 17.43 -5.47 3.12
C ALA A 151 16.44 -5.24 4.26
N LEU A 152 16.60 -5.95 5.38
CA LEU A 152 15.76 -5.75 6.55
C LEU A 152 15.91 -4.33 7.08
N ALA A 153 17.15 -3.84 7.23
CA ALA A 153 17.40 -2.47 7.65
C ALA A 153 16.76 -1.46 6.70
N GLY A 154 16.92 -1.63 5.39
CA GLY A 154 16.30 -0.75 4.38
C GLY A 154 14.77 -0.72 4.46
N GLY A 155 14.15 -1.90 4.62
CA GLY A 155 12.70 -2.01 4.81
C GLY A 155 12.20 -1.31 6.07
N LEU A 156 12.88 -1.51 7.20
CA LEU A 156 12.53 -0.86 8.47
C LEU A 156 12.70 0.66 8.40
N ILE A 157 13.80 1.15 7.81
CA ILE A 157 14.03 2.59 7.65
C ILE A 157 12.93 3.24 6.81
N PHE A 158 12.51 2.59 5.72
CA PHE A 158 11.42 3.08 4.88
C PHE A 158 10.08 3.11 5.63
N ALA A 159 9.74 1.99 6.29
CA ALA A 159 8.46 1.81 6.97
C ALA A 159 8.28 2.69 8.20
N PHE A 160 9.36 2.99 8.93
CA PHE A 160 9.33 3.73 10.20
C PHE A 160 10.04 5.08 10.11
N SER A 161 10.08 5.67 8.91
CA SER A 161 10.63 7.01 8.72
C SER A 161 9.81 8.06 9.48
N PRO A 162 10.44 9.13 10.02
CA PRO A 162 9.74 10.20 10.75
C PRO A 162 8.57 10.81 9.98
N TYR A 163 8.71 10.92 8.66
CA TYR A 163 7.68 11.40 7.74
C TYR A 163 6.33 10.69 7.94
N ARG A 164 6.35 9.36 8.13
CA ARG A 164 5.12 8.57 8.28
C ARG A 164 4.45 8.75 9.62
N TYR A 165 5.22 9.00 10.67
CA TYR A 165 4.67 9.29 11.99
C TYR A 165 3.98 10.65 12.01
N ASP A 166 4.55 11.63 11.33
CA ASP A 166 3.98 12.98 11.19
C ASP A 166 2.64 12.95 10.43
N HIS A 167 2.52 12.07 9.44
CA HIS A 167 1.32 11.94 8.60
C HIS A 167 0.32 10.89 9.08
N LEU A 168 0.38 10.43 10.34
CA LEU A 168 -0.63 9.52 10.90
C LEU A 168 -2.05 10.12 10.92
N ARG A 169 -2.17 11.45 10.87
CA ARG A 169 -3.44 12.18 10.78
C ARG A 169 -3.98 12.27 9.36
N HIS A 170 -3.10 12.10 8.37
CA HIS A 170 -3.41 12.10 6.94
C HIS A 170 -3.03 10.74 6.35
N VAL A 171 -3.79 9.70 6.69
CA VAL A 171 -3.43 8.33 6.30
C VAL A 171 -3.37 8.16 4.78
N ASP A 172 -4.11 8.96 4.01
CA ASP A 172 -3.99 9.02 2.55
C ASP A 172 -2.57 9.37 2.09
N LEU A 173 -1.89 10.28 2.80
CA LEU A 173 -0.48 10.65 2.54
C LEU A 173 0.49 9.59 3.07
N SER A 174 0.07 8.81 4.06
CA SER A 174 0.84 7.69 4.62
C SER A 174 0.70 6.39 3.81
N CYS A 175 -0.19 6.34 2.81
CA CYS A 175 -0.42 5.20 1.90
C CYS A 175 0.74 4.95 0.90
N THR A 176 1.98 4.98 1.39
CA THR A 176 3.21 4.79 0.61
C THR A 176 3.61 3.32 0.47
N GLN A 177 2.85 2.38 1.05
CA GLN A 177 3.17 0.94 1.05
C GLN A 177 3.31 0.33 -0.34
N TRP A 178 2.63 0.90 -1.34
CA TRP A 178 2.67 0.37 -2.70
C TRP A 178 3.95 0.76 -3.45
N LEU A 179 4.62 1.86 -3.06
CA LEU A 179 5.79 2.37 -3.78
C LEU A 179 6.91 1.32 -3.90
N PRO A 180 7.35 0.64 -2.82
CA PRO A 180 8.42 -0.32 -2.94
C PRO A 180 8.05 -1.53 -3.81
N PHE A 181 6.78 -1.97 -3.78
CA PHE A 181 6.33 -3.07 -4.64
C PHE A 181 6.30 -2.67 -6.11
N VAL A 182 5.88 -1.44 -6.43
CA VAL A 182 5.94 -0.92 -7.81
C VAL A 182 7.39 -0.91 -8.31
N PHE A 183 8.32 -0.36 -7.54
CA PHE A 183 9.73 -0.34 -7.95
C PHE A 183 10.34 -1.75 -8.01
N TRP A 184 10.00 -2.63 -7.07
CA TRP A 184 10.51 -4.00 -7.05
C TRP A 184 10.03 -4.80 -8.27
N THR A 185 8.75 -4.68 -8.63
CA THR A 185 8.20 -5.33 -9.83
C THR A 185 8.75 -4.72 -11.13
N LEU A 186 8.89 -3.39 -11.19
CA LEU A 186 9.45 -2.70 -12.35
C LEU A 186 10.91 -3.11 -12.58
N LEU A 187 11.74 -3.04 -11.54
CA LEU A 187 13.15 -3.44 -11.62
C LEU A 187 13.27 -4.92 -12.03
N GLY A 188 12.39 -5.78 -11.51
CA GLY A 188 12.39 -7.17 -11.93
C GLY A 188 12.00 -7.42 -13.38
N ARG A 189 11.14 -6.59 -13.95
CA ARG A 189 10.85 -6.65 -15.38
C ARG A 189 12.00 -6.10 -16.23
N LEU A 190 12.69 -5.05 -15.78
CA LEU A 190 13.81 -4.46 -16.52
C LEU A 190 15.05 -5.38 -16.54
N GLU A 191 15.27 -6.14 -15.47
CA GLU A 191 16.35 -7.14 -15.41
C GLU A 191 16.03 -8.40 -16.23
N GLY A 192 14.76 -8.85 -16.23
CA GLY A 192 14.33 -10.05 -16.95
C GLY A 192 14.01 -9.82 -18.43
N GLY A 193 13.60 -8.61 -18.80
CA GLY A 193 13.39 -8.20 -20.18
C GLY A 193 14.60 -7.38 -20.61
N GLY A 194 15.56 -8.02 -21.29
CA GLY A 194 16.66 -7.33 -21.94
C GLY A 194 16.12 -6.24 -22.85
N TRP A 195 16.10 -5.00 -22.35
CA TRP A 195 15.78 -3.82 -23.13
C TRP A 195 16.99 -3.57 -24.03
N HIS A 196 17.06 -4.32 -25.14
CA HIS A 196 17.93 -3.97 -26.23
C HIS A 196 17.41 -2.64 -26.78
N TRP A 197 18.00 -1.55 -26.30
CA TRP A 197 17.97 -0.27 -26.97
C TRP A 197 18.76 -0.45 -28.27
N THR A 198 18.15 -1.07 -29.29
CA THR A 198 18.64 -1.01 -30.66
C THR A 198 18.37 0.40 -31.16
N GLY A 199 19.21 1.32 -30.71
CA GLY A 199 19.41 2.61 -31.34
C GLY A 199 19.95 2.41 -32.74
N ARG A 200 19.09 2.01 -33.69
CA ARG A 200 19.26 2.47 -35.05
C ARG A 200 18.77 3.91 -35.06
N SER A 201 19.71 4.82 -34.79
CA SER A 201 19.66 6.17 -35.35
C SER A 201 19.61 6.04 -36.88
N GLY A 202 18.41 5.83 -37.42
CA GLY A 202 18.14 6.08 -38.82
C GLY A 202 18.13 7.59 -39.00
N TRP A 203 19.29 8.15 -39.31
CA TRP A 203 19.38 9.44 -39.96
C TRP A 203 19.35 9.18 -41.48
N PRO A 204 18.21 9.38 -42.18
CA PRO A 204 18.17 9.28 -43.62
C PRO A 204 18.55 10.65 -44.18
N GLY A 205 19.84 10.86 -44.47
CA GLY A 205 20.23 12.13 -45.05
C GLY A 205 21.72 12.36 -45.21
N SER A 206 22.35 11.64 -46.13
CA SER A 206 23.44 12.19 -46.96
C SER A 206 23.67 11.30 -48.17
N ALA A 207 22.80 11.44 -49.16
CA ALA A 207 23.09 11.07 -50.54
C ALA A 207 23.14 12.36 -51.36
N ARG A 208 24.35 12.92 -51.47
CA ARG A 208 24.95 13.68 -52.58
C ARG A 208 26.02 14.63 -52.06
#